data_AF-A0A2N5XCZ2-F1
#
_entry.id   AF-A0A2N5XCZ2-F1
#
_cell.length_a   1.000
_cell.length_b   1.000
_cell.length_c   1.000
_cell.angle_alpha   90.00
_cell.angle_beta   90.00
_cell.angle_gamma   90.00
#
_symmetry.space_group_name_H-M   'P 1'
#
loop_
_entity.id
_entity.type
_entity.pdbx_description
1 polymer ?
#
loop_
_entity_poly.entity_id
_entity_poly.type
_entity_poly.pdbx_seq_one_letter_code
_entity_poly.pdbx_strand_id
1 'polypeptide(L)'
;MKRRSGGGPAVRSLATLATGLAVAAVLPIAAACSNDGGNGGGGGGSGSPSASGSPGASASAGVLTAAGARSALITEADLGYGWNEEKGAAGWRDSLPVGKVDVAEFLDDKASAAVCQKFVDALYTDELLGKPSGASALTGFSDADRARMLYQVASYDRNRLDDSMAWLRTVPSACDQFTITGDGGGKRTVQVVEAPLPKTGDARQGLNMTVKGTVDGEPLTFTADIAAVRVGSSAITVTNGGLDGVEPGSTRQAVEQGTRRLEAVLAGKTPPEQPPGPQD
;
A
#
# COMPACT_ATOMS: atom_id res chain seq x y z
N MET A 1 -38.99 14.40 -50.97
CA MET A 1 -40.16 14.22 -50.08
C MET A 1 -40.53 12.75 -50.03
N LYS A 2 -40.17 12.04 -48.96
CA LYS A 2 -40.40 10.60 -48.85
C LYS A 2 -40.96 10.28 -47.46
N ARG A 3 -42.21 9.83 -47.43
CA ARG A 3 -42.96 9.43 -46.24
C ARG A 3 -42.32 8.17 -45.65
N ARG A 4 -42.12 8.12 -44.33
CA ARG A 4 -41.93 6.88 -43.58
C ARG A 4 -43.08 6.72 -42.59
N SER A 5 -43.86 5.66 -42.81
CA SER A 5 -44.85 5.13 -41.88
C SER A 5 -44.16 4.58 -40.64
N GLY A 6 -44.65 4.95 -39.45
CA GLY A 6 -44.45 4.21 -38.22
C GLY A 6 -45.78 3.59 -37.81
N GLY A 7 -45.81 2.26 -37.71
CA GLY A 7 -46.91 1.48 -37.13
C GLY A 7 -46.34 0.59 -36.02
N GLY A 8 -46.98 0.59 -34.83
CA GLY A 8 -46.67 -0.27 -33.68
C GLY A 8 -47.05 -1.75 -33.90
N PRO A 9 -47.14 -2.63 -32.87
CA PRO A 9 -47.55 -2.35 -31.48
C PRO A 9 -46.85 -3.15 -30.34
N ALA A 10 -47.22 -2.76 -29.12
CA ALA A 10 -47.42 -3.47 -27.84
C ALA A 10 -46.99 -4.95 -27.61
N VAL A 11 -46.28 -5.12 -26.47
CA VAL A 11 -46.46 -6.08 -25.36
C VAL A 11 -46.20 -7.57 -25.60
N ARG A 12 -45.29 -8.14 -24.79
CA ARG A 12 -45.47 -9.44 -24.13
C ARG A 12 -44.57 -9.58 -22.90
N SER A 13 -45.17 -9.50 -21.72
CA SER A 13 -44.62 -10.01 -20.47
C SER A 13 -44.69 -11.53 -20.44
N LEU A 14 -43.63 -12.18 -19.98
CA LEU A 14 -43.64 -13.57 -19.50
C LEU A 14 -42.86 -13.63 -18.19
N ALA A 15 -43.55 -14.08 -17.15
CA ALA A 15 -43.04 -14.41 -15.82
C ALA A 15 -42.95 -15.94 -15.68
N THR A 16 -41.95 -16.42 -14.92
CA THR A 16 -41.92 -17.57 -13.97
C THR A 16 -40.45 -17.93 -13.68
N LEU A 17 -39.90 -17.74 -12.47
CA LEU A 17 -39.93 -18.57 -11.24
C LEU A 17 -39.14 -19.90 -11.32
N ALA A 18 -38.04 -20.01 -10.56
CA ALA A 18 -37.67 -21.22 -9.81
C ALA A 18 -36.57 -20.94 -8.76
N THR A 19 -36.77 -21.59 -7.60
CA THR A 19 -36.13 -21.56 -6.28
C THR A 19 -34.77 -22.27 -6.16
N GLY A 20 -33.97 -21.84 -5.17
CA GLY A 20 -32.86 -22.62 -4.60
C GLY A 20 -32.44 -22.11 -3.23
N LEU A 21 -33.04 -22.64 -2.15
CA LEU A 21 -32.58 -22.51 -0.76
C LEU A 21 -31.37 -23.43 -0.53
N ALA A 22 -30.33 -22.94 0.15
CA ALA A 22 -29.39 -23.80 0.87
C ALA A 22 -29.03 -23.17 2.23
N VAL A 23 -29.43 -23.86 3.29
CA VAL A 23 -29.15 -23.59 4.70
C VAL A 23 -28.14 -24.63 5.18
N ALA A 24 -27.03 -24.21 5.78
CA ALA A 24 -26.19 -24.97 6.72
C ALA A 24 -24.98 -24.09 7.11
N ALA A 25 -24.41 -24.09 8.31
CA ALA A 25 -24.78 -24.57 9.63
C ALA A 25 -23.86 -23.82 10.61
N VAL A 26 -24.41 -23.34 11.72
CA VAL A 26 -23.68 -22.68 12.81
C VAL A 26 -23.07 -23.75 13.71
N LEU A 27 -21.77 -23.66 14.02
CA LEU A 27 -21.11 -24.43 15.07
C LEU A 27 -20.73 -23.50 16.24
N PRO A 28 -21.33 -23.65 17.42
CA PRO A 28 -20.83 -23.04 18.65
C PRO A 28 -19.82 -23.98 19.33
N ILE A 29 -18.63 -23.49 19.62
CA ILE A 29 -17.72 -24.14 20.58
C ILE A 29 -17.95 -23.46 21.93
N ALA A 30 -18.70 -24.15 22.79
CA ALA A 30 -18.78 -23.87 24.21
C ALA A 30 -17.54 -24.48 24.90
N ALA A 31 -16.75 -23.65 25.58
CA ALA A 31 -15.80 -24.11 26.59
C ALA A 31 -16.40 -23.82 27.97
N ALA A 32 -16.54 -24.88 28.75
CA ALA A 32 -17.20 -24.90 30.04
C ALA A 32 -16.38 -24.19 31.13
N CYS A 33 -17.07 -23.40 31.94
CA CYS A 33 -16.65 -23.10 33.31
C CYS A 33 -16.92 -24.34 34.19
N SER A 34 -15.99 -24.68 35.06
CA SER A 34 -16.30 -25.44 36.29
C SER A 34 -15.56 -24.78 37.43
N ASN A 35 -16.35 -24.25 38.36
CA ASN A 35 -15.94 -23.73 39.64
C ASN A 35 -16.34 -24.79 40.68
N ASP A 36 -15.35 -25.43 41.31
CA ASP A 36 -15.57 -26.24 42.50
C ASP A 36 -14.71 -25.69 43.64
N GLY A 37 -15.38 -25.44 44.76
CA GLY A 37 -14.78 -24.87 45.96
C GLY A 37 -14.31 -25.98 46.91
N GLY A 38 -13.23 -25.71 47.64
CA GLY A 38 -12.76 -26.60 48.70
C GLY A 38 -11.75 -25.91 49.61
N ASN A 39 -12.20 -25.50 50.79
CA ASN A 39 -11.39 -24.98 51.89
C ASN A 39 -10.81 -26.15 52.71
N GLY A 40 -9.50 -26.18 52.96
CA GLY A 40 -8.93 -27.07 53.99
C GLY A 40 -7.40 -27.22 54.00
N GLY A 41 -6.73 -26.42 54.85
CA GLY A 41 -5.66 -26.84 55.78
C GLY A 41 -4.42 -27.61 55.32
N GLY A 42 -3.27 -26.92 55.34
CA GLY A 42 -2.07 -27.33 56.10
C GLY A 42 -1.18 -28.47 55.58
N GLY A 43 0.09 -28.15 55.28
CA GLY A 43 1.18 -29.14 55.25
C GLY A 43 2.31 -28.75 54.29
N GLY A 44 3.48 -28.42 54.84
CA GLY A 44 4.65 -27.94 54.09
C GLY A 44 5.25 -28.97 53.13
N GLY A 45 5.81 -28.46 52.03
CA GLY A 45 6.59 -29.22 51.06
C GLY A 45 7.47 -28.29 50.23
N SER A 46 8.76 -28.30 50.54
CA SER A 46 9.82 -27.66 49.77
C SER A 46 9.91 -28.26 48.37
N GLY A 47 9.94 -27.44 47.32
CA GLY A 47 10.11 -27.89 45.95
C GLY A 47 9.82 -26.82 44.89
N SER A 48 10.84 -26.04 44.52
CA SER A 48 10.98 -25.42 43.20
C SER A 48 12.33 -25.89 42.64
N PRO A 49 12.51 -26.06 41.31
CA PRO A 49 11.79 -25.36 40.26
C PRO A 49 11.18 -26.28 39.18
N SER A 50 10.12 -25.83 38.53
CA SER A 50 9.86 -26.21 37.14
C SER A 50 9.75 -24.93 36.35
N ALA A 51 10.75 -24.73 35.51
CA ALA A 51 10.92 -23.56 34.68
C ALA A 51 9.66 -23.31 33.85
N SER A 52 9.11 -22.11 33.99
CA SER A 52 8.21 -21.52 33.02
C SER A 52 8.78 -21.71 31.61
N GLY A 53 8.00 -22.30 30.71
CA GLY A 53 8.30 -22.26 29.29
C GLY A 53 8.48 -20.80 28.87
N SER A 54 9.65 -20.49 28.33
CA SER A 54 9.92 -19.17 27.73
C SER A 54 9.14 -19.08 26.42
N PRO A 55 8.22 -18.11 26.23
CA PRO A 55 7.84 -17.69 24.90
C PRO A 55 8.88 -16.66 24.46
N GLY A 56 9.74 -17.02 23.53
CA GLY A 56 10.75 -16.08 23.06
C GLY A 56 11.73 -16.71 22.11
N ALA A 57 11.25 -17.05 20.90
CA ALA A 57 12.15 -16.94 19.77
C ALA A 57 12.60 -15.48 19.76
N SER A 58 13.81 -15.21 20.28
CA SER A 58 14.44 -13.90 20.15
C SER A 58 14.44 -13.59 18.67
N ALA A 59 13.61 -12.64 18.25
CA ALA A 59 13.73 -12.07 16.92
C ALA A 59 15.19 -11.66 16.77
N SER A 60 15.87 -12.26 15.79
CA SER A 60 17.27 -11.94 15.52
C SER A 60 17.30 -10.47 15.16
N ALA A 61 17.78 -9.62 16.08
CA ALA A 61 17.87 -8.19 15.85
C ALA A 61 18.56 -7.94 14.51
N GLY A 62 17.97 -7.10 13.67
CA GLY A 62 18.42 -6.83 12.30
C GLY A 62 17.76 -7.65 11.19
N VAL A 63 16.95 -8.69 11.50
CA VAL A 63 16.16 -9.42 10.50
C VAL A 63 14.67 -9.11 10.67
N LEU A 64 14.03 -8.62 9.61
CA LEU A 64 12.60 -8.37 9.60
C LEU A 64 11.82 -9.70 9.60
N THR A 65 11.04 -9.94 10.66
CA THR A 65 10.12 -11.08 10.72
C THR A 65 8.76 -10.71 10.13
N ALA A 66 7.92 -11.70 9.81
CA ALA A 66 6.56 -11.44 9.32
C ALA A 66 5.70 -10.67 10.34
N ALA A 67 5.84 -10.98 11.63
CA ALA A 67 5.20 -10.22 12.71
C ALA A 67 5.75 -8.80 12.79
N GLY A 68 7.08 -8.65 12.71
CA GLY A 68 7.74 -7.36 12.68
C GLY A 68 7.29 -6.47 11.53
N ALA A 69 7.17 -7.01 10.31
CA ALA A 69 6.67 -6.27 9.15
C ALA A 69 5.27 -5.71 9.39
N ARG A 70 4.38 -6.49 10.01
CA ARG A 70 3.02 -6.04 10.38
C ARG A 70 3.05 -4.97 11.46
N SER A 71 3.86 -5.15 12.51
CA SER A 71 4.00 -4.16 13.58
C SER A 71 4.58 -2.83 13.08
N ALA A 72 5.45 -2.88 12.06
CA ALA A 72 6.07 -1.71 11.44
C ALA A 72 5.14 -0.94 10.47
N LEU A 73 3.94 -1.47 10.17
CA LEU A 73 2.94 -0.70 9.42
C LEU A 73 2.57 0.56 10.21
N ILE A 74 2.44 1.67 9.48
CA ILE A 74 1.84 2.88 10.01
C ILE A 74 0.33 2.68 10.24
N THR A 75 -0.26 3.55 11.05
CA THR A 75 -1.72 3.61 11.27
C THR A 75 -2.28 4.97 10.90
N GLU A 76 -3.61 5.15 10.96
CA GLU A 76 -4.27 6.44 10.74
C GLU A 76 -3.67 7.55 11.63
N ALA A 77 -3.36 7.23 12.89
CA ALA A 77 -2.78 8.17 13.85
C ALA A 77 -1.39 8.68 13.43
N ASP A 78 -0.69 7.95 12.56
CA ASP A 78 0.62 8.33 12.03
C ASP A 78 0.52 9.32 10.86
N LEU A 79 -0.64 9.46 10.21
CA LEU A 79 -0.85 10.25 8.99
C LEU A 79 -1.43 11.65 9.22
N GLY A 80 -2.00 11.88 10.41
CA GLY A 80 -2.75 13.08 10.73
C GLY A 80 -4.26 12.91 10.52
N TYR A 81 -4.99 14.03 10.50
CA TYR A 81 -6.44 14.01 10.38
C TYR A 81 -6.94 13.62 9.00
N GLY A 82 -8.10 12.95 8.96
CA GLY A 82 -8.85 12.71 7.73
C GLY A 82 -8.53 11.41 6.99
N TRP A 83 -7.52 10.67 7.42
CA TRP A 83 -7.17 9.36 6.86
C TRP A 83 -7.92 8.24 7.56
N ASN A 84 -8.44 7.30 6.77
CA ASN A 84 -9.09 6.08 7.25
C ASN A 84 -8.39 4.86 6.63
N GLU A 85 -8.12 3.84 7.43
CA GLU A 85 -7.56 2.58 6.97
C GLU A 85 -8.58 1.83 6.12
N GLU A 86 -8.10 1.30 5.00
CA GLU A 86 -8.94 0.68 3.99
C GLU A 86 -8.70 -0.81 3.88
N LYS A 87 -9.81 -1.55 3.74
CA LYS A 87 -9.75 -2.99 3.52
C LYS A 87 -9.49 -3.26 2.04
N GLY A 88 -8.52 -4.14 1.76
CA GLY A 88 -8.26 -4.58 0.39
C GLY A 88 -7.39 -3.63 -0.43
N ALA A 89 -6.55 -2.83 0.23
CA ALA A 89 -5.52 -1.98 -0.38
C ALA A 89 -4.74 -2.66 -1.52
N ALA A 90 -4.48 -3.97 -1.42
CA ALA A 90 -3.81 -4.76 -2.45
C ALA A 90 -4.50 -4.82 -3.84
N GLY A 91 -5.79 -4.46 -3.92
CA GLY A 91 -6.55 -4.37 -5.18
C GLY A 91 -6.58 -2.97 -5.78
N TRP A 92 -6.02 -1.96 -5.12
CA TRP A 92 -6.14 -0.56 -5.56
C TRP A 92 -5.38 -0.22 -6.82
N ARG A 93 -4.34 -0.98 -7.15
CA ARG A 93 -3.63 -0.86 -8.43
C ARG A 93 -4.55 -0.88 -9.65
N ASP A 94 -5.67 -1.60 -9.57
CA ASP A 94 -6.66 -1.70 -10.65
C ASP A 94 -7.41 -0.36 -10.89
N SER A 95 -7.20 0.61 -10.01
CA SER A 95 -7.80 1.95 -10.07
C SER A 95 -6.79 3.07 -10.32
N LEU A 96 -5.49 2.77 -10.37
CA LEU A 96 -4.50 3.76 -10.77
C LEU A 96 -4.66 4.03 -12.28
N PRO A 97 -4.70 5.29 -12.73
CA PRO A 97 -4.77 5.62 -14.16
C PRO A 97 -3.40 5.45 -14.85
N VAL A 98 -2.71 4.35 -14.57
CA VAL A 98 -1.41 4.00 -15.16
C VAL A 98 -1.63 3.19 -16.43
N GLY A 99 -1.01 3.65 -17.53
CA GLY A 99 -1.13 3.05 -18.87
C GLY A 99 0.22 2.59 -19.39
N LYS A 100 0.28 2.21 -20.67
CA LYS A 100 1.56 1.84 -21.31
C LYS A 100 2.29 3.07 -21.80
N VAL A 101 3.62 3.11 -21.69
CA VAL A 101 4.42 4.21 -22.23
C VAL A 101 4.39 4.16 -23.76
N ASP A 102 4.11 5.30 -24.40
CA ASP A 102 4.21 5.45 -25.86
C ASP A 102 5.69 5.65 -26.24
N VAL A 103 6.34 4.54 -26.61
CA VAL A 103 7.76 4.53 -26.98
C VAL A 103 8.07 5.36 -28.23
N ALA A 104 7.06 5.76 -29.01
CA ALA A 104 7.26 6.58 -30.21
C ALA A 104 7.82 7.97 -29.89
N GLU A 105 7.53 8.51 -28.70
CA GLU A 105 8.09 9.80 -28.24
C GLU A 105 9.56 9.67 -27.83
N PHE A 106 10.06 8.44 -27.65
CA PHE A 106 11.41 8.13 -27.16
C PHE A 106 12.27 7.42 -28.20
N LEU A 107 11.95 7.51 -29.50
CA LEU A 107 12.68 6.74 -30.53
C LEU A 107 14.19 7.07 -30.55
N ASP A 108 14.57 8.28 -30.13
CA ASP A 108 15.96 8.71 -29.98
C ASP A 108 16.57 8.33 -28.61
N ASP A 109 15.75 8.14 -27.57
CA ASP A 109 16.17 7.76 -26.21
C ASP A 109 15.42 6.52 -25.68
N LYS A 110 15.73 5.37 -26.29
CA LYS A 110 15.15 4.08 -25.92
C LYS A 110 15.48 3.64 -24.48
N ALA A 111 16.59 4.12 -23.93
CA ALA A 111 16.99 3.78 -22.58
C ALA A 111 16.05 4.43 -21.56
N SER A 112 15.74 5.72 -21.75
CA SER A 112 14.75 6.43 -20.94
C SER A 112 13.36 5.81 -21.06
N ALA A 113 12.95 5.39 -22.26
CA ALA A 113 11.68 4.68 -22.45
C ALA A 113 11.55 3.43 -21.57
N ALA A 114 12.62 2.62 -21.49
CA ALA A 114 12.64 1.42 -20.67
C ALA A 114 12.61 1.75 -19.17
N VAL A 115 13.28 2.84 -18.74
CA VAL A 115 13.24 3.32 -17.35
C VAL A 115 11.82 3.76 -16.98
N CYS A 116 11.14 4.53 -17.84
CA CYS A 116 9.79 5.03 -17.56
C CYS A 116 8.73 3.93 -17.61
N GLN A 117 8.85 2.99 -18.56
CA GLN A 117 7.98 1.82 -18.58
C GLN A 117 8.14 1.01 -17.29
N LYS A 118 9.38 0.72 -16.86
CA LYS A 118 9.64 0.03 -15.60
C LYS A 118 9.06 0.78 -14.41
N PHE A 119 9.14 2.11 -14.39
CA PHE A 119 8.59 2.91 -13.30
C PHE A 119 7.07 2.78 -13.21
N VAL A 120 6.36 2.93 -14.33
CA VAL A 120 4.91 2.79 -14.38
C VAL A 120 4.48 1.37 -14.01
N ASP A 121 5.17 0.35 -14.51
CA ASP A 121 4.90 -1.05 -14.17
C ASP A 121 5.10 -1.32 -12.68
N ALA A 122 6.15 -0.75 -12.08
CA ALA A 122 6.44 -0.92 -10.65
C ALA A 122 5.38 -0.28 -9.75
N LEU A 123 4.79 0.85 -10.18
CA LEU A 123 3.65 1.47 -9.50
C LEU A 123 2.37 0.63 -9.64
N TYR A 124 2.11 0.07 -10.82
CA TYR A 124 0.93 -0.78 -11.05
C TYR A 124 1.02 -2.14 -10.33
N THR A 125 2.23 -2.65 -10.09
CA THR A 125 2.43 -3.96 -9.45
C THR A 125 2.65 -3.88 -7.94
N ASP A 126 2.72 -2.67 -7.38
CA ASP A 126 3.15 -2.41 -5.99
C ASP A 126 4.56 -2.98 -5.69
N GLU A 127 5.42 -3.03 -6.71
CA GLU A 127 6.79 -3.57 -6.66
C GLU A 127 7.82 -2.46 -6.97
N LEU A 128 7.66 -1.27 -6.38
CA LEU A 128 8.55 -0.12 -6.58
C LEU A 128 10.04 -0.46 -6.36
N LEU A 129 10.34 -1.32 -5.40
CA LEU A 129 11.69 -1.80 -5.09
C LEU A 129 11.95 -3.22 -5.61
N GLY A 130 11.06 -3.72 -6.48
CA GLY A 130 10.96 -5.11 -6.91
C GLY A 130 10.22 -5.97 -5.89
N LYS A 131 10.05 -7.26 -6.21
CA LYS A 131 9.45 -8.23 -5.31
C LYS A 131 10.28 -8.41 -4.02
N PRO A 132 9.68 -8.30 -2.82
CA PRO A 132 10.34 -8.63 -1.55
C PRO A 132 10.95 -10.03 -1.56
N SER A 133 12.14 -10.19 -1.00
CA SER A 133 12.80 -11.50 -0.87
C SER A 133 12.52 -12.17 0.48
N GLY A 134 11.90 -11.46 1.41
CA GLY A 134 11.57 -11.97 2.75
C GLY A 134 10.21 -11.47 3.26
N ALA A 135 10.11 -11.27 4.57
CA ALA A 135 8.91 -10.75 5.21
C ALA A 135 8.46 -9.42 4.61
N SER A 136 7.15 -9.28 4.41
CA SER A 136 6.51 -8.06 3.97
C SER A 136 5.12 -7.90 4.57
N ALA A 137 4.64 -6.65 4.61
CA ALA A 137 3.29 -6.28 4.98
C ALA A 137 2.88 -5.02 4.21
N LEU A 138 1.59 -4.87 3.94
CA LEU A 138 1.01 -3.76 3.20
C LEU A 138 -0.24 -3.28 3.94
N THR A 139 -0.45 -1.97 3.99
CA THR A 139 -1.73 -1.35 4.36
C THR A 139 -2.05 -0.22 3.37
N GLY A 140 -3.30 0.24 3.38
CA GLY A 140 -3.72 1.38 2.58
C GLY A 140 -4.72 2.25 3.31
N PHE A 141 -4.78 3.52 2.91
CA PHE A 141 -5.61 4.54 3.54
C PHE A 141 -6.30 5.41 2.49
N SER A 142 -7.47 5.92 2.81
CA SER A 142 -8.19 6.90 2.00
C SER A 142 -8.54 8.14 2.82
N ASP A 143 -8.68 9.28 2.16
CA ASP A 143 -9.22 10.50 2.75
C ASP A 143 -10.59 10.88 2.18
N ALA A 144 -11.18 11.93 2.73
CA ALA A 144 -12.49 12.44 2.28
C ALA A 144 -12.48 12.99 0.85
N ASP A 145 -11.32 13.44 0.35
CA ASP A 145 -11.12 13.99 -0.99
C ASP A 145 -10.80 12.89 -2.03
N ARG A 146 -10.91 11.62 -1.62
CA ARG A 146 -10.66 10.41 -2.42
C ARG A 146 -9.18 10.25 -2.80
N ALA A 147 -8.26 10.90 -2.09
CA ALA A 147 -6.87 10.52 -2.12
C ALA A 147 -6.70 9.12 -1.50
N ARG A 148 -5.66 8.43 -1.93
CA ARG A 148 -5.34 7.08 -1.52
C ARG A 148 -3.86 6.95 -1.27
N MET A 149 -3.50 6.31 -0.16
CA MET A 149 -2.14 5.98 0.19
C MET A 149 -1.97 4.46 0.29
N LEU A 150 -0.95 3.93 -0.37
CA LEU A 150 -0.43 2.58 -0.16
C LEU A 150 0.89 2.66 0.58
N TYR A 151 1.01 1.90 1.67
CA TYR A 151 2.20 1.83 2.49
C TYR A 151 2.65 0.38 2.65
N GLN A 152 3.90 0.09 2.28
CA GLN A 152 4.49 -1.24 2.40
C GLN A 152 5.73 -1.20 3.31
N VAL A 153 5.90 -2.26 4.09
CA VAL A 153 7.16 -2.61 4.74
C VAL A 153 7.62 -3.95 4.19
N ALA A 154 8.89 -4.06 3.81
CA ALA A 154 9.41 -5.29 3.24
C ALA A 154 10.92 -5.48 3.48
N SER A 155 11.35 -6.74 3.42
CA SER A 155 12.75 -7.14 3.42
C SER A 155 13.19 -7.64 2.05
N TYR A 156 14.43 -7.32 1.72
CA TYR A 156 15.02 -7.52 0.40
C TYR A 156 16.42 -8.12 0.50
N ASP A 157 16.88 -8.67 -0.61
CA ASP A 157 18.30 -8.86 -0.83
C ASP A 157 18.97 -7.48 -0.87
N ARG A 158 20.09 -7.34 -0.15
CA ARG A 158 20.70 -6.05 0.08
C ARG A 158 21.19 -5.39 -1.21
N ASN A 159 21.78 -6.18 -2.10
CA ASN A 159 22.34 -5.69 -3.36
C ASN A 159 21.21 -5.29 -4.31
N ARG A 160 20.17 -6.13 -4.42
CA ARG A 160 18.98 -5.80 -5.23
C ARG A 160 18.27 -4.54 -4.74
N LEU A 161 18.21 -4.34 -3.42
CA LEU A 161 17.65 -3.12 -2.85
C LEU A 161 18.48 -1.89 -3.19
N ASP A 162 19.81 -1.98 -3.15
CA ASP A 162 20.69 -0.88 -3.59
C ASP A 162 20.51 -0.56 -5.08
N ASP A 163 20.43 -1.58 -5.93
CA ASP A 163 20.18 -1.43 -7.36
C ASP A 163 18.84 -0.75 -7.62
N SER A 164 17.77 -1.16 -6.92
CA SER A 164 16.45 -0.53 -7.00
C SER A 164 16.50 0.93 -6.54
N MET A 165 17.19 1.24 -5.44
CA MET A 165 17.33 2.62 -4.95
C MET A 165 18.19 3.48 -5.89
N ALA A 166 19.21 2.90 -6.53
CA ALA A 166 20.02 3.59 -7.54
C ALA A 166 19.19 3.87 -8.81
N TRP A 167 18.40 2.90 -9.26
CA TRP A 167 17.48 3.06 -10.38
C TRP A 167 16.41 4.12 -10.11
N LEU A 168 15.80 4.16 -8.91
CA LEU A 168 14.79 5.18 -8.59
C LEU A 168 15.35 6.62 -8.69
N ARG A 169 16.65 6.83 -8.43
CA ARG A 169 17.30 8.13 -8.59
C ARG A 169 17.44 8.59 -10.04
N THR A 170 17.44 7.66 -10.99
CA THR A 170 17.52 8.00 -12.41
C THR A 170 16.16 8.35 -13.00
N VAL A 171 15.06 8.01 -12.30
CA VAL A 171 13.70 8.20 -12.81
C VAL A 171 13.40 9.68 -13.13
N PRO A 172 13.65 10.67 -12.26
CA PRO A 172 13.33 12.07 -12.58
C PRO A 172 14.01 12.57 -13.86
N SER A 173 15.28 12.22 -14.07
CA SER A 173 16.01 12.65 -15.26
C SER A 173 15.60 11.91 -16.52
N ALA A 174 15.27 10.62 -16.40
CA ALA A 174 14.85 9.79 -17.54
C ALA A 174 13.38 10.00 -17.92
N CYS A 175 12.54 10.37 -16.94
CA CYS A 175 11.09 10.43 -17.04
C CYS A 175 10.54 11.83 -16.73
N ASP A 176 11.32 12.87 -17.01
CA ASP A 176 10.93 14.27 -16.79
C ASP A 176 9.57 14.57 -17.41
N GLN A 177 9.35 14.11 -18.65
CA GLN A 177 8.04 14.10 -19.28
C GLN A 177 7.91 12.95 -20.29
N PHE A 178 6.79 12.22 -20.26
CA PHE A 178 6.48 11.15 -21.21
C PHE A 178 4.98 10.97 -21.40
N THR A 179 4.56 10.42 -22.55
CA THR A 179 3.15 10.04 -22.75
C THR A 179 2.89 8.58 -22.42
N ILE A 180 1.79 8.34 -21.69
CA ILE A 180 1.17 7.03 -21.57
C ILE A 180 -0.10 6.95 -22.41
N THR A 181 -0.36 5.75 -22.95
CA THR A 181 -1.61 5.41 -23.61
C THR A 181 -2.43 4.54 -22.67
N GLY A 182 -3.60 5.05 -22.30
CA GLY A 182 -4.57 4.32 -21.49
C GLY A 182 -5.39 3.32 -22.30
N ASP A 183 -6.16 2.52 -21.58
CA ASP A 183 -7.18 1.68 -22.19
C ASP A 183 -8.17 2.54 -23.00
N GLY A 184 -8.46 2.12 -24.23
CA GLY A 184 -9.24 2.91 -25.18
C GLY A 184 -8.44 3.90 -26.04
N GLY A 185 -7.11 3.96 -25.89
CA GLY A 185 -6.21 4.73 -26.77
C GLY A 185 -6.06 6.21 -26.41
N GLY A 186 -6.66 6.66 -25.30
CA GLY A 186 -6.49 8.01 -24.79
C GLY A 186 -5.04 8.27 -24.33
N LYS A 187 -4.47 9.40 -24.75
CA LYS A 187 -3.11 9.83 -24.37
C LYS A 187 -3.15 10.65 -23.08
N ARG A 188 -2.17 10.42 -22.20
CA ARG A 188 -1.97 11.21 -20.98
C ARG A 188 -0.49 11.56 -20.85
N THR A 189 -0.21 12.81 -20.54
CA THR A 189 1.14 13.29 -20.27
C THR A 189 1.46 13.04 -18.81
N VAL A 190 2.59 12.38 -18.57
CA VAL A 190 3.16 12.13 -17.25
C VAL A 190 4.38 13.02 -17.08
N GLN A 191 4.53 13.61 -15.91
CA GLN A 191 5.72 14.33 -15.47
C GLN A 191 6.18 13.72 -14.15
N VAL A 192 7.48 13.44 -14.03
CA VAL A 192 8.07 12.90 -12.80
C VAL A 192 9.23 13.79 -12.37
N VAL A 193 9.13 14.34 -11.17
CA VAL A 193 10.18 15.18 -10.58
C VAL A 193 10.64 14.60 -9.26
N GLU A 194 11.84 14.96 -8.83
CA GLU A 194 12.32 14.63 -7.50
C GLU A 194 11.50 15.38 -6.43
N ALA A 195 11.12 14.69 -5.36
CA ALA A 195 10.43 15.28 -4.22
C ALA A 195 11.30 15.19 -2.95
N PRO A 196 11.40 16.27 -2.15
CA PRO A 196 12.21 16.26 -0.94
C PRO A 196 11.60 15.34 0.12
N LEU A 197 12.45 14.56 0.79
CA LEU A 197 12.05 13.70 1.91
C LEU A 197 12.84 14.01 3.20
N PRO A 198 12.22 13.82 4.37
CA PRO A 198 12.87 13.89 5.69
C PRO A 198 14.14 13.06 5.74
N LYS A 199 15.16 13.55 6.46
CA LYS A 199 16.46 12.88 6.60
C LYS A 199 16.36 11.65 7.52
N THR A 200 15.75 10.59 7.03
CA THR A 200 15.54 9.32 7.74
C THR A 200 16.02 8.14 6.91
N GLY A 201 16.30 7.02 7.59
CA GLY A 201 16.89 5.82 7.01
C GLY A 201 18.31 6.03 6.46
N ASP A 202 18.88 4.94 5.95
CA ASP A 202 20.23 4.92 5.37
C ASP A 202 20.25 5.57 3.97
N ALA A 203 19.15 5.44 3.24
CA ALA A 203 18.97 5.97 1.90
C ALA A 203 17.47 6.21 1.65
N ARG A 204 17.15 7.24 0.87
CA ARG A 204 15.77 7.58 0.52
C ARG A 204 15.69 8.16 -0.89
N GLN A 205 14.55 7.98 -1.54
CA GLN A 205 14.19 8.64 -2.79
C GLN A 205 12.72 9.04 -2.73
N GLY A 206 12.44 10.32 -3.01
CA GLY A 206 11.09 10.85 -3.18
C GLY A 206 10.86 11.27 -4.62
N LEU A 207 9.67 11.05 -5.13
CA LEU A 207 9.23 11.43 -6.47
C LEU A 207 7.84 12.05 -6.36
N ASN A 208 7.58 13.10 -7.14
CA ASN A 208 6.23 13.56 -7.41
C ASN A 208 5.91 13.27 -8.87
N MET A 209 4.82 12.56 -9.10
CA MET A 209 4.30 12.23 -10.41
C MET A 209 3.01 12.99 -10.65
N THR A 210 2.91 13.68 -11.78
CA THR A 210 1.66 14.29 -12.25
C THR A 210 1.27 13.66 -13.58
N VAL A 211 0.02 13.22 -13.69
CA VAL A 211 -0.58 12.70 -14.91
C VAL A 211 -1.70 13.65 -15.33
N LYS A 212 -1.64 14.14 -16.56
CA LYS A 212 -2.67 15.01 -17.16
C LYS A 212 -3.21 14.37 -18.43
N GLY A 213 -4.51 14.39 -18.60
CA GLY A 213 -5.14 13.90 -19.83
C GLY A 213 -6.65 14.05 -19.78
N THR A 214 -7.34 13.18 -20.53
CA THR A 214 -8.79 13.10 -20.49
C THR A 214 -9.27 11.68 -20.23
N VAL A 215 -10.41 11.55 -19.55
CA VAL A 215 -11.16 10.31 -19.36
C VAL A 215 -12.61 10.63 -19.71
N ASP A 216 -13.21 9.86 -20.63
CA ASP A 216 -14.59 10.08 -21.09
C ASP A 216 -14.91 11.51 -21.57
N GLY A 217 -13.90 12.22 -22.09
CA GLY A 217 -14.02 13.60 -22.58
C GLY A 217 -13.79 14.68 -21.52
N GLU A 218 -13.69 14.31 -20.24
CA GLU A 218 -13.44 15.24 -19.13
C GLU A 218 -11.94 15.36 -18.82
N PRO A 219 -11.43 16.56 -18.51
CA PRO A 219 -10.06 16.74 -18.02
C PRO A 219 -9.81 15.95 -16.74
N LEU A 220 -8.70 15.22 -16.72
CA LEU A 220 -8.21 14.49 -15.56
C LEU A 220 -6.82 15.03 -15.21
N THR A 221 -6.64 15.42 -13.96
CA THR A 221 -5.31 15.51 -13.34
C THR A 221 -5.25 14.43 -12.28
N PHE A 222 -4.12 13.75 -12.16
CA PHE A 222 -3.80 12.87 -11.06
C PHE A 222 -2.41 13.22 -10.58
N THR A 223 -2.24 13.36 -9.28
CA THR A 223 -0.94 13.61 -8.67
C THR A 223 -0.65 12.51 -7.67
N ALA A 224 0.58 12.03 -7.65
CA ALA A 224 1.05 11.08 -6.65
C ALA A 224 2.42 11.46 -6.11
N ASP A 225 2.54 11.44 -4.79
CA ASP A 225 3.82 11.41 -4.09
C ASP A 225 4.23 9.96 -3.87
N ILE A 226 5.47 9.65 -4.25
CA ILE A 226 6.04 8.31 -4.17
C ILE A 226 7.33 8.40 -3.35
N ALA A 227 7.48 7.53 -2.37
CA ALA A 227 8.65 7.50 -1.52
C ALA A 227 9.17 6.07 -1.32
N ALA A 228 10.47 5.93 -1.26
CA ALA A 228 11.14 4.73 -0.80
C ALA A 228 12.21 5.12 0.22
N VAL A 229 12.25 4.43 1.36
CA VAL A 229 13.29 4.59 2.38
C VAL A 229 13.84 3.23 2.77
N ARG A 230 15.16 3.13 2.79
CA ARG A 230 15.90 1.94 3.17
C ARG A 230 16.41 2.03 4.60
N VAL A 231 16.28 0.92 5.34
CA VAL A 231 16.88 0.70 6.67
C VAL A 231 17.54 -0.70 6.66
N GLY A 232 18.86 -0.75 6.59
CA GLY A 232 19.60 -2.00 6.40
C GLY A 232 19.20 -2.70 5.09
N SER A 233 18.74 -3.96 5.20
CA SER A 233 18.18 -4.77 4.11
C SER A 233 16.64 -4.72 4.02
N SER A 234 16.01 -3.86 4.81
CA SER A 234 14.57 -3.61 4.77
C SER A 234 14.26 -2.24 4.20
N ALA A 235 13.03 -2.03 3.75
CA ALA A 235 12.59 -0.74 3.25
C ALA A 235 11.11 -0.52 3.52
N ILE A 236 10.73 0.76 3.50
CA ILE A 236 9.35 1.22 3.40
C ILE A 236 9.12 1.84 2.02
N THR A 237 7.93 1.66 1.47
CA THR A 237 7.48 2.38 0.27
C THR A 237 6.13 3.02 0.51
N VAL A 238 5.96 4.23 -0.02
CA VAL A 238 4.71 4.99 0.03
C VAL A 238 4.33 5.37 -1.39
N THR A 239 3.08 5.13 -1.77
CA THR A 239 2.45 5.74 -2.96
C THR A 239 1.19 6.44 -2.49
N ASN A 240 1.18 7.76 -2.51
CA ASN A 240 0.08 8.60 -2.06
C ASN A 240 -0.43 9.43 -3.22
N GLY A 241 -1.62 9.15 -3.74
CA GLY A 241 -2.13 9.84 -4.93
C GLY A 241 -3.63 10.12 -4.92
N GLY A 242 -4.04 11.13 -5.68
CA GLY A 242 -5.40 11.61 -5.77
C GLY A 242 -5.64 12.43 -7.05
N LEU A 243 -6.90 12.58 -7.45
CA LEU A 243 -7.28 13.34 -8.64
C LEU A 243 -7.17 14.87 -8.44
N ASP A 244 -7.34 15.32 -7.21
CA ASP A 244 -7.30 16.75 -6.85
C ASP A 244 -5.97 17.12 -6.16
N GLY A 245 -4.97 16.25 -6.28
CA GLY A 245 -3.73 16.33 -5.51
C GLY A 245 -3.80 15.47 -4.24
N VAL A 246 -2.72 15.54 -3.46
CA VAL A 246 -2.64 14.96 -2.12
C VAL A 246 -2.00 15.97 -1.19
N GLU A 247 -2.36 15.93 0.09
CA GLU A 247 -1.69 16.76 1.09
C GLU A 247 -0.22 16.31 1.23
N PRO A 248 0.78 17.16 0.92
CA PRO A 248 2.19 16.76 1.01
C PRO A 248 2.63 16.42 2.44
N GLY A 249 1.88 16.91 3.43
CA GLY A 249 2.08 16.62 4.85
C GLY A 249 1.96 15.13 5.18
N SER A 250 1.03 14.41 4.55
CA SER A 250 0.76 13.01 4.89
C SER A 250 1.87 12.08 4.42
N THR A 251 2.43 12.29 3.22
CA THR A 251 3.57 11.50 2.72
C THR A 251 4.80 11.67 3.62
N ARG A 252 5.07 12.91 4.03
CA ARG A 252 6.17 13.24 4.94
C ARG A 252 6.02 12.52 6.28
N GLN A 253 4.81 12.55 6.85
CA GLN A 253 4.49 11.85 8.09
C GLN A 253 4.61 10.33 7.94
N ALA A 254 4.03 9.74 6.88
CA ALA A 254 4.16 8.32 6.58
C ALA A 254 5.62 7.86 6.54
N VAL A 255 6.49 8.65 5.89
CA VAL A 255 7.92 8.37 5.80
C VAL A 255 8.62 8.49 7.16
N GLU A 256 8.39 9.57 7.90
CA GLU A 256 9.02 9.80 9.21
C GLU A 256 8.59 8.75 10.23
N GLN A 257 7.28 8.52 10.36
CA GLN A 257 6.72 7.57 11.31
C GLN A 257 7.07 6.14 10.90
N GLY A 258 6.82 5.80 9.64
CA GLY A 258 7.08 4.47 9.11
C GLY A 258 8.53 4.03 9.28
N THR A 259 9.48 4.94 9.03
CA THR A 259 10.91 4.63 9.21
C THR A 259 11.24 4.40 10.69
N ARG A 260 10.72 5.23 11.60
CA ARG A 260 10.90 5.03 13.06
C ARG A 260 10.33 3.69 13.53
N ARG A 261 9.14 3.32 13.05
CA ARG A 261 8.51 2.03 13.37
C ARG A 261 9.34 0.85 12.86
N LEU A 262 9.85 0.93 11.62
CA LEU A 262 10.72 -0.09 11.05
C LEU A 262 12.03 -0.23 11.83
N GLU A 263 12.71 0.87 12.16
CA GLU A 263 13.93 0.88 12.97
C GLU A 263 13.69 0.25 14.36
N ALA A 264 12.56 0.56 15.01
CA ALA A 264 12.19 -0.03 16.29
C ALA A 264 12.05 -1.55 16.20
N VAL A 265 11.31 -2.06 15.20
CA VAL A 265 11.16 -3.50 14.98
C VAL A 265 12.50 -4.18 14.71
N LEU A 266 13.35 -3.61 13.86
CA LEU A 266 14.66 -4.17 13.55
C LEU A 266 15.58 -4.19 14.77
N ALA A 267 15.41 -3.25 15.69
CA ALA A 267 16.08 -3.24 16.99
C ALA A 267 15.45 -4.21 18.02
N GLY A 268 14.44 -5.01 17.64
CA GLY A 268 13.75 -5.95 18.52
C GLY A 268 12.78 -5.28 19.50
N LYS A 269 12.34 -4.05 19.22
CA LYS A 269 11.44 -3.26 20.07
C LYS A 269 10.03 -3.23 19.49
N THR A 270 9.04 -3.00 20.35
CA THR A 270 7.69 -2.64 19.91
C THR A 270 7.69 -1.22 19.34
N PRO A 271 7.11 -0.98 18.16
CA PRO A 271 6.95 0.36 17.62
C PRO A 271 6.17 1.28 18.56
N PRO A 272 6.51 2.57 18.62
CA PRO A 272 5.76 3.51 19.42
C PRO A 272 4.31 3.59 18.92
N GLU A 273 3.35 3.55 19.84
CA GLU A 273 1.99 4.01 19.54
C GLU A 273 2.03 5.54 19.51
N GLN A 274 1.60 6.14 18.40
CA GLN A 274 1.42 7.58 18.36
C GLN A 274 0.12 7.90 19.12
N PRO A 275 0.14 8.87 20.06
CA PRO A 275 -1.10 9.35 20.65
C PRO A 275 -2.04 9.81 19.53
N PRO A 276 -3.37 9.59 19.64
CA PRO A 276 -4.30 10.22 18.71
C PRO A 276 -4.00 11.73 18.68
N GLY A 277 -4.01 12.33 17.49
CA GLY A 277 -3.75 13.75 17.34
C GLY A 277 -4.67 14.62 18.22
N PRO A 278 -4.39 15.92 18.37
CA PRO A 278 -5.26 16.85 19.09
C PRO A 278 -6.60 17.01 18.36
N GLN A 279 -7.70 16.45 18.89
CA GLN A 279 -9.02 16.54 18.25
C GLN A 279 -9.45 18.01 18.24
N ASP A 280 -9.34 18.67 17.08
CA ASP A 280 -9.84 20.04 16.88
C ASP A 280 -11.31 20.02 16.42
#